data_AF-E0VKG2-F1
#
_entry.id   AF-E0VKG2-F1
#
_cell.length_a   1.000
_cell.length_b   1.000
_cell.length_c   1.000
_cell.angle_alpha   90.00
_cell.angle_beta   90.00
_cell.angle_gamma   90.00
#
_symmetry.space_group_name_H-M   'P 1'
#
loop_
_entity.id
_entity.type
_entity.pdbx_description
1 polymer ?
#
loop_
_entity_poly.entity_id
_entity_poly.type
_entity_poly.pdbx_seq_one_letter_code
_entity_poly.pdbx_strand_id
1 'polypeptide(L)'
;MERRNQDCYFYYYSTCTKGDQCIFRHEPSALGCETVCPYWQQRKCDNWFCSLRHMDLKKNRKTIPCFWENQPGGCRKPHCPFLHKNPRDPLQIAEANKKEGKFFIF
;
A
#
# COMPACT_ATOMS: atom_id res chain seq x y z
N MET A 1 -21.58 9.92 6.86
CA MET A 1 -20.43 10.37 6.03
C MET A 1 -19.18 9.60 6.45
N GLU A 2 -18.97 8.40 5.93
CA GLU A 2 -18.04 7.44 6.56
C GLU A 2 -16.80 7.09 5.71
N ARG A 3 -16.74 7.60 4.47
CA ARG A 3 -15.84 7.09 3.43
C ARG A 3 -14.75 8.04 2.96
N ARG A 4 -14.90 9.36 3.20
CA ARG A 4 -13.95 10.35 2.65
C ARG A 4 -12.53 10.10 3.17
N ASN A 5 -12.33 9.97 4.48
CA ASN A 5 -11.00 9.80 5.04
C ASN A 5 -10.63 8.31 5.29
N GLN A 6 -11.15 7.37 4.49
CA GLN A 6 -10.79 5.95 4.57
C GLN A 6 -9.83 5.59 3.44
N ASP A 7 -8.79 4.83 3.77
CA ASP A 7 -7.79 4.41 2.79
C ASP A 7 -8.37 3.38 1.80
N CYS A 8 -8.04 3.54 0.52
CA CYS A 8 -8.44 2.59 -0.52
C CYS A 8 -7.71 1.26 -0.38
N TYR A 9 -8.41 0.18 -0.03
CA TYR A 9 -7.80 -1.15 0.08
C TYR A 9 -6.97 -1.55 -1.14
N PHE A 10 -7.49 -1.31 -2.35
CA PHE A 10 -6.81 -1.69 -3.59
C PHE A 10 -5.56 -0.87 -3.84
N TYR A 11 -5.55 0.44 -3.55
CA TYR A 11 -4.36 1.27 -3.75
C TYR A 11 -3.16 0.80 -2.92
N TYR A 12 -3.40 0.35 -1.68
CA TYR A 12 -2.31 -0.03 -0.79
C TYR A 12 -1.86 -1.49 -0.90
N TYR A 13 -2.74 -2.41 -1.34
CA TYR A 13 -2.41 -3.84 -1.44
C TYR A 13 -2.35 -4.37 -2.88
N SER A 14 -2.91 -3.64 -3.84
CA SER A 14 -3.04 -4.04 -5.24
C SER A 14 -2.97 -2.82 -6.18
N THR A 15 -3.64 -2.89 -7.32
CA THR A 15 -3.81 -1.77 -8.26
C THR A 15 -5.26 -1.27 -8.18
N CYS A 16 -5.44 0.01 -7.91
CA CYS A 16 -6.75 0.66 -7.98
C CYS A 16 -7.02 1.16 -9.40
N THR A 17 -8.07 0.67 -10.05
CA THR A 17 -8.43 1.07 -11.43
C THR A 17 -9.29 2.33 -11.50
N LYS A 18 -9.74 2.86 -10.36
CA LYS A 18 -10.61 4.04 -10.30
C LYS A 18 -9.86 5.37 -10.47
N GLY A 19 -8.53 5.35 -10.37
CA GLY A 19 -7.70 6.55 -10.45
C GLY A 19 -8.19 7.65 -9.50
N ASP A 20 -8.29 8.88 -10.02
CA ASP A 20 -8.74 10.06 -9.28
C ASP A 20 -10.24 10.05 -8.95
N GLN A 21 -11.03 9.19 -9.61
CA GLN A 21 -12.45 9.00 -9.32
C GLN A 21 -12.66 8.07 -8.10
N CYS A 22 -11.58 7.59 -7.46
CA CYS A 22 -11.71 6.78 -6.26
C CYS A 22 -12.21 7.63 -5.09
N ILE A 23 -13.37 7.25 -4.54
CA ILE A 23 -13.95 7.89 -3.35
C ILE A 23 -13.15 7.64 -2.07
N PHE A 24 -12.20 6.71 -2.12
CA PHE A 24 -11.32 6.35 -1.03
C PHE A 24 -9.97 7.01 -1.23
N ARG A 25 -9.31 7.28 -0.12
CA ARG A 25 -8.06 8.02 -0.06
C ARG A 25 -6.90 7.22 -0.64
N HIS A 26 -6.09 7.90 -1.46
CA HIS A 26 -4.83 7.43 -2.05
C HIS A 26 -3.69 8.34 -1.57
N GLU A 27 -3.11 8.09 -0.40
CA GLU A 27 -1.96 8.86 0.09
C GLU A 27 -0.65 8.08 -0.12
N PRO A 28 0.26 8.57 -0.99
CA PRO A 28 1.56 7.93 -1.22
C PRO A 28 2.43 7.89 0.03
N SER A 29 2.37 8.91 0.89
CA SER A 29 3.17 9.00 2.13
C SER A 29 2.83 7.91 3.14
N ALA A 30 1.65 7.27 3.01
CA ALA A 30 1.23 6.16 3.85
C ALA A 30 1.59 4.79 3.24
N LEU A 31 2.15 4.71 2.03
CA LEU A 31 2.62 3.46 1.43
C LEU A 31 3.80 2.91 2.25
N GLY A 32 3.74 1.63 2.62
CA GLY A 32 4.74 0.99 3.49
C GLY A 32 4.62 1.32 4.98
N CYS A 33 3.76 2.28 5.35
CA CYS A 33 3.36 2.47 6.73
C CYS A 33 2.29 1.41 7.08
N GLU A 34 2.56 0.56 8.06
CA GLU A 34 1.58 -0.40 8.61
C GLU A 34 1.07 0.03 9.99
N THR A 35 1.06 1.33 10.26
CA THR A 35 0.59 1.89 11.52
C THR A 35 -0.76 2.55 11.30
N VAL A 36 -1.78 2.10 12.04
CA VAL A 36 -3.12 2.72 12.01
C VAL A 36 -3.05 4.08 12.70
N CYS A 37 -3.69 5.08 12.11
CA CYS A 37 -3.82 6.40 12.73
C CYS A 37 -4.76 6.33 13.94
N PRO A 38 -4.28 6.60 15.18
CA PRO A 38 -5.11 6.52 16.38
C PRO A 38 -6.21 7.60 16.40
N TYR A 39 -5.94 8.78 15.82
CA TYR A 39 -6.93 9.84 15.68
C TYR A 39 -8.02 9.48 14.68
N TRP A 40 -7.67 8.78 13.60
CA TRP A 40 -8.66 8.28 12.64
C TRP A 40 -9.58 7.24 13.26
N GLN A 41 -9.04 6.30 14.06
CA GLN A 41 -9.85 5.31 14.78
C GLN A 41 -10.87 5.98 15.73
N GLN A 42 -10.48 7.11 16.33
CA GLN A 42 -11.36 7.93 17.16
C GLN A 42 -12.29 8.87 16.36
N ARG A 43 -12.25 8.82 15.03
CA ARG A 43 -12.97 9.75 14.13
C ARG A 43 -12.59 11.24 14.32
N LYS A 44 -11.38 11.50 14.82
CA LYS A 44 -10.83 12.84 15.08
C LYS A 44 -9.78 13.28 14.06
N CYS A 45 -9.33 12.40 13.17
CA CYS A 45 -8.39 12.78 12.11
C CYS A 45 -9.12 13.42 10.94
N ASP A 46 -8.82 14.69 10.70
CA ASP A 46 -9.26 15.53 9.60
C ASP A 46 -8.17 15.73 8.53
N ASN A 47 -6.91 15.41 8.84
CA ASN A 47 -5.81 15.49 7.89
C ASN A 47 -5.96 14.49 6.74
N TRP A 48 -6.24 15.01 5.54
CA TRP A 48 -6.31 14.24 4.30
C TRP A 48 -4.94 13.69 3.88
N PHE A 49 -3.84 14.33 4.26
CA PHE A 49 -2.47 13.93 3.92
C PHE A 49 -1.76 13.21 5.07
N CYS A 50 -2.52 12.59 5.99
CA CYS A 50 -1.96 11.84 7.11
C CYS A 50 -1.06 10.68 6.63
N SER A 51 0.21 10.65 7.03
CA SER A 51 1.14 9.55 6.67
C SER A 51 0.82 8.21 7.35
N LEU A 52 -0.19 8.17 8.23
CA LEU A 52 -0.67 6.97 8.90
C LEU A 52 -1.86 6.35 8.17
N ARG A 53 -2.12 5.07 8.45
CA ARG A 53 -3.15 4.27 7.77
C ARG A 53 -4.52 4.59 8.33
N HIS A 54 -5.45 4.92 7.45
CA HIS A 54 -6.86 5.15 7.73
C HIS A 54 -7.70 3.92 7.35
N MET A 55 -7.29 2.75 7.86
CA MET A 55 -8.02 1.49 7.79
C MET A 55 -7.63 0.60 8.97
N ASP A 56 -8.50 -0.33 9.35
CA ASP A 56 -8.18 -1.29 10.42
C ASP A 56 -7.22 -2.38 9.93
N LEU A 57 -6.02 -2.40 10.50
CA LEU A 57 -5.03 -3.44 10.27
C LEU A 57 -5.21 -4.55 11.31
N LYS A 58 -6.06 -5.53 10.98
CA LYS A 58 -6.38 -6.66 11.89
C LYS A 58 -5.22 -7.63 12.16
N LYS A 59 -4.19 -7.60 11.31
CA LYS A 59 -3.05 -8.53 11.37
C LYS A 59 -1.77 -7.74 11.15
N ASN A 60 -0.75 -8.06 11.95
CA ASN A 60 0.59 -7.56 11.74
C ASN A 60 1.22 -8.32 10.57
N ARG A 61 1.16 -7.77 9.35
CA ARG A 61 1.65 -8.47 8.17
C ARG A 61 3.18 -8.54 8.14
N LYS A 62 3.86 -7.60 8.84
CA LYS A 62 5.31 -7.61 9.05
C LYS A 62 5.83 -8.81 9.82
N THR A 63 4.98 -9.63 10.46
CA THR A 63 5.40 -10.88 11.11
C THR A 63 5.12 -12.12 10.25
N ILE A 64 4.37 -11.98 9.16
CA ILE A 64 3.98 -13.08 8.28
C ILE A 64 4.98 -13.15 7.12
N PRO A 65 5.68 -14.28 6.90
CA PRO A 65 6.63 -14.43 5.78
C PRO A 65 5.98 -14.14 4.42
N CYS A 66 6.70 -13.45 3.54
CA CYS A 66 6.26 -13.22 2.18
C CYS A 66 6.37 -14.50 1.36
N PHE A 67 5.22 -15.06 0.98
CA PHE A 67 5.16 -16.26 0.14
C PHE A 67 5.94 -16.11 -1.18
N TRP A 68 5.88 -14.93 -1.81
CA TRP A 68 6.51 -14.67 -3.11
C TRP A 68 8.02 -14.48 -3.05
N GLU A 69 8.60 -14.25 -1.86
CA GLU A 69 10.05 -14.06 -1.69
C GLU A 69 10.84 -15.27 -2.21
N ASN A 70 10.36 -16.50 -1.96
CA ASN A 70 11.04 -17.74 -2.35
C ASN A 70 10.55 -18.33 -3.68
N GLN A 71 9.70 -17.61 -4.42
CA GLN A 71 9.21 -18.09 -5.72
C GLN A 71 10.20 -17.74 -6.83
N PRO A 72 10.22 -18.48 -7.96
CA PRO A 72 11.18 -18.24 -9.06
C PRO A 72 11.17 -16.81 -9.62
N GLY A 73 10.07 -16.07 -9.45
CA GLY A 73 9.92 -14.68 -9.88
C GLY A 73 10.17 -13.62 -8.82
N GLY A 74 10.44 -14.02 -7.57
CA GLY A 74 10.57 -13.15 -6.41
C GLY A 74 9.33 -12.32 -6.08
N CYS A 75 9.39 -11.56 -4.99
CA CYS A 75 8.35 -10.61 -4.67
C CYS A 75 8.57 -9.29 -5.44
N ARG A 76 7.66 -8.97 -6.36
CA ARG A 76 7.75 -7.77 -7.21
C ARG A 76 7.07 -6.52 -6.64
N LYS A 77 6.51 -6.61 -5.42
CA LYS A 77 5.77 -5.51 -4.79
C LYS A 77 6.74 -4.62 -3.99
N PRO A 78 6.98 -3.36 -4.39
CA PRO A 78 7.94 -2.47 -3.72
C PRO A 78 7.57 -2.24 -2.26
N HIS A 79 6.29 -2.02 -1.98
CA HIS A 79 5.72 -1.84 -0.65
C HIS A 79 5.05 -3.11 -0.13
N CYS A 80 5.61 -4.30 -0.41
CA CYS A 80 5.03 -5.54 0.11
C CYS A 80 4.96 -5.51 1.65
N PRO A 81 3.78 -5.72 2.25
CA PRO A 81 3.55 -5.60 3.69
C PRO A 81 4.05 -6.80 4.50
N PHE A 82 4.39 -7.90 3.83
CA PHE A 82 4.84 -9.15 4.44
C PHE A 82 6.33 -9.10 4.80
N LEU A 83 6.73 -9.90 5.78
CA LEU A 83 8.11 -10.04 6.23
C LEU A 83 8.98 -10.63 5.11
N HIS A 84 10.09 -9.95 4.79
CA HIS A 84 11.15 -10.47 3.94
C HIS A 84 12.38 -10.74 4.80
N LYS A 85 13.06 -11.86 4.59
CA LYS A 85 14.29 -12.21 5.30
C LYS A 85 15.51 -11.54 4.69
N ASN A 86 15.53 -11.40 3.35
CA ASN A 86 16.61 -10.74 2.65
C ASN A 86 16.26 -9.26 2.42
N PRO A 87 17.22 -8.33 2.61
CA PRO A 87 17.02 -6.93 2.24
C PRO A 87 16.67 -6.86 0.75
N ARG A 88 15.59 -6.16 0.41
CA ARG A 88 15.17 -5.96 -0.98
C ARG A 88 16.27 -5.15 -1.68
N ASP A 89 16.78 -5.66 -2.80
CA ASP A 89 17.73 -4.91 -3.63
C ASP A 89 17.06 -3.61 -4.10
N PRO A 90 17.67 -2.43 -3.89
CA PRO A 90 17.17 -1.16 -4.43
C PRO A 90 16.86 -1.19 -5.93
N LEU A 91 17.55 -2.04 -6.70
CA LEU A 91 17.32 -2.21 -8.14
C LEU A 91 15.97 -2.90 -8.45
N GLN A 92 15.55 -3.86 -7.62
CA GLN A 92 14.23 -4.52 -7.78
C GLN A 92 13.07 -3.55 -7.49
N ILE A 93 13.29 -2.55 -6.61
CA ILE A 93 12.34 -1.47 -6.35
C ILE A 93 12.23 -0.56 -7.58
N ALA A 94 13.35 -0.21 -8.21
CA ALA A 94 13.38 0.64 -9.41
C ALA A 94 12.74 -0.02 -10.65
N GLU A 95 12.90 -1.34 -10.82
CA GLU A 95 12.30 -2.08 -11.94
C GLU A 95 10.78 -2.24 -11.83
N ALA A 96 10.24 -2.39 -10.62
CA ALA A 96 8.80 -2.44 -10.38
C ALA A 96 8.11 -1.10 -10.72
N ASN A 97 8.74 0.02 -10.38
CA ASN A 97 8.24 1.37 -10.70
C ASN A 97 8.26 1.69 -12.21
N LYS A 98 9.03 0.94 -13.01
CA LYS A 98 9.16 1.17 -14.47
C LYS A 98 8.02 0.56 -15.29
N LYS A 99 7.21 -0.34 -14.71
CA LYS A 99 6.09 -1.01 -15.40
C LYS A 99 4.75 -0.28 -15.28
N GLU A 100 4.64 0.77 -14.45
CA GLU A 100 3.41 1.56 -14.34
C GLU A 100 3.29 2.68 -15.39
N GLY A 101 4.23 2.74 -16.35
CA GLY A 101 4.31 3.81 -17.35
C GLY A 101 4.22 3.37 -18.82
N LYS A 102 3.79 2.15 -19.17
CA LYS A 102 3.64 1.76 -20.59
C LYS A 102 2.47 0.79 -20.87
N PHE A 103 1.57 1.28 -21.72
CA PHE A 103 0.74 0.58 -22.70
C PHE A 103 -0.46 -0.26 -22.22
N PHE A 104 -1.66 0.28 -22.47
CA PHE A 104 -2.66 -0.38 -23.32
C PHE A 104 -3.37 0.71 -24.16
N ILE A 105 -2.84 0.98 -25.35
CA ILE A 105 -3.64 1.42 -26.50
C ILE A 105 -3.92 0.12 -27.27
N PHE A 106 -5.19 -0.26 -27.31
CA PHE A 106 -5.78 -1.02 -28.40
C PHE A 106 -6.81 -0.10 -29.05
#